data_AF-A0A2D7XZK2-F1
#
_entry.id   AF-A0A2D7XZK2-F1
#
_cell.length_a   1.000
_cell.length_b   1.000
_cell.length_c   1.000
_cell.angle_alpha   90.00
_cell.angle_beta   90.00
_cell.angle_gamma   90.00
#
_symmetry.space_group_name_H-M   'P 1'
#
loop_
_entity.id
_entity.type
_entity.pdbx_description
1 polymer ?
#
loop_
_entity_poly.entity_id
_entity_poly.type
_entity_poly.pdbx_seq_one_letter_code
_entity_poly.pdbx_strand_id
1 'polypeptide(L)'
;MLKRGLILVGTGFGFVLAALAVIQFSGVIPPVEMSGHGWFAFLLGAGLCIILSVGLFALAFFSNRAGYDEISDPSTQSDEQIDIRIG
;
A
#
# COMPACT_ATOMS: atom_id res chain seq x y z
N MET A 1 1.17 8.41 19.01
CA MET A 1 0.16 8.05 17.99
C MET A 1 0.47 6.72 17.30
N LEU A 2 1.74 6.43 16.99
CA LEU A 2 2.21 5.16 16.41
C LEU A 2 1.74 3.89 17.16
N LYS A 3 1.75 3.89 18.51
CA LYS A 3 1.29 2.73 19.31
C LYS A 3 -0.18 2.38 19.06
N ARG A 4 -1.05 3.38 18.86
CA ARG A 4 -2.48 3.15 18.59
C ARG A 4 -2.70 2.61 17.18
N GLY A 5 -1.94 3.11 16.20
CA GLY A 5 -1.94 2.59 14.83
C GLY A 5 -1.44 1.14 14.76
N LEU A 6 -0.35 0.82 15.46
CA LEU A 6 0.18 -0.55 15.53
C LEU A 6 -0.82 -1.52 16.14
N ILE A 7 -1.52 -1.11 17.22
CA ILE A 7 -2.56 -1.93 17.85
C ILE A 7 -3.71 -2.16 16.86
N LEU A 8 -4.20 -1.14 16.16
CA LEU A 8 -5.30 -1.29 15.20
C LEU A 8 -4.94 -2.24 14.05
N VAL A 9 -3.75 -2.08 13.46
CA VAL A 9 -3.27 -2.97 12.38
C VAL A 9 -3.08 -4.39 12.90
N GLY A 10 -2.48 -4.55 14.08
CA GLY A 10 -2.25 -5.85 14.70
C GLY A 10 -3.55 -6.58 15.06
N THR A 11 -4.53 -5.88 15.63
CA THR A 11 -5.84 -6.47 15.96
C THR A 11 -6.59 -6.87 14.71
N GLY A 12 -6.60 -6.04 13.66
CA GLY A 12 -7.23 -6.38 12.38
C GLY A 12 -6.60 -7.61 11.73
N PHE A 13 -5.27 -7.64 11.64
CA PHE A 13 -4.56 -8.79 11.09
C PHE A 13 -4.76 -10.06 11.93
N GLY A 14 -4.72 -9.95 13.25
CA GLY A 14 -5.00 -11.06 14.17
C GLY A 14 -6.41 -11.60 14.04
N PHE A 15 -7.41 -10.73 13.86
CA PHE A 15 -8.79 -11.14 13.63
C PHE A 15 -8.95 -11.94 12.33
N VAL A 16 -8.31 -11.49 11.24
CA VAL A 16 -8.32 -12.23 9.97
C VAL A 16 -7.69 -13.60 10.12
N LEU A 17 -6.52 -13.71 10.76
CA LEU A 17 -5.87 -15.00 11.00
C LEU A 17 -6.72 -15.93 11.88
N ALA A 18 -7.34 -15.39 12.94
CA ALA A 18 -8.22 -16.16 13.81
C ALA A 18 -9.44 -16.69 13.04
N ALA A 19 -10.07 -15.87 12.20
CA ALA A 19 -11.18 -16.30 11.36
C ALA A 19 -10.77 -17.42 10.39
N LEU A 20 -9.62 -17.29 9.73
CA LEU A 20 -9.08 -18.34 8.85
C LEU A 20 -8.78 -19.63 9.62
N ALA A 21 -8.24 -19.53 10.83
CA ALA A 21 -7.99 -20.69 11.68
C ALA A 21 -9.29 -21.40 12.08
N VAL A 22 -10.32 -20.65 12.50
CA VAL A 22 -11.64 -21.23 12.82
C VAL A 22 -12.21 -21.96 11.62
N ILE A 23 -12.18 -21.35 10.43
CA ILE A 23 -12.66 -22.01 9.20
C ILE A 23 -11.90 -23.31 8.96
N GLN A 24 -10.57 -23.27 9.07
CA GLN A 24 -9.74 -24.43 8.76
C GLN A 24 -9.86 -25.58 9.77
N PHE A 25 -10.07 -25.27 11.05
CA PHE A 25 -10.27 -26.30 12.09
C PHE A 25 -11.72 -26.74 12.28
N SER A 26 -12.69 -25.98 11.77
CA SER A 26 -14.12 -26.30 11.90
C SER A 26 -14.56 -27.56 11.15
N GLY A 27 -13.78 -28.01 10.15
CA GLY A 27 -14.14 -29.15 9.29
C GLY A 27 -15.36 -28.91 8.40
N VAL A 28 -15.87 -27.67 8.33
CA VAL A 28 -17.04 -27.29 7.50
C VAL A 28 -16.71 -27.35 6.01
N ILE A 29 -15.46 -27.07 5.65
CA ILE A 29 -14.99 -27.09 4.26
C ILE A 29 -14.16 -28.37 4.06
N PRO A 30 -14.50 -29.23 3.09
CA PRO A 30 -13.69 -30.40 2.78
C PRO A 30 -12.30 -29.97 2.31
N PRO A 31 -11.24 -30.74 2.62
CA PRO A 31 -9.90 -30.43 2.18
C PRO A 31 -9.85 -30.43 0.63
N VAL A 32 -9.57 -29.28 0.05
CA VAL A 32 -9.34 -29.13 -1.39
C VAL A 32 -7.85 -29.22 -1.63
N GLU A 33 -7.43 -30.24 -2.39
CA GLU A 33 -6.04 -30.35 -2.82
C GLU A 33 -5.77 -29.37 -3.96
N MET A 34 -4.90 -28.40 -3.69
CA MET A 34 -4.53 -27.38 -4.66
C MET A 34 -3.45 -27.95 -5.60
N SER A 35 -3.79 -28.07 -6.88
CA SER A 35 -2.85 -28.54 -7.92
C SER A 35 -1.57 -27.69 -7.96
N GLY A 36 -0.47 -28.26 -8.45
CA GLY A 36 0.82 -27.55 -8.60
C GLY A 36 0.69 -26.24 -9.40
N HIS A 37 -0.22 -26.16 -10.36
CA HIS A 37 -0.53 -24.93 -11.09
C HIS A 37 -1.18 -23.86 -10.20
N GLY A 38 -2.03 -24.27 -9.25
CA GLY A 38 -2.71 -23.36 -8.32
C GLY A 38 -1.71 -22.70 -7.36
N TRP A 39 -0.74 -23.47 -6.86
CA TRP A 39 0.36 -22.93 -6.05
C TRP A 39 1.24 -21.96 -6.84
N PHE A 40 1.57 -22.29 -8.09
CA PHE A 40 2.36 -21.42 -8.94
C PHE A 40 1.63 -20.11 -9.26
N ALA A 41 0.34 -20.19 -9.63
CA ALA A 41 -0.49 -19.02 -9.88
C ALA A 41 -0.62 -18.13 -8.64
N PHE A 42 -0.82 -18.73 -7.46
CA PHE A 42 -0.88 -18.01 -6.19
C PHE A 42 0.44 -17.30 -5.87
N LEU A 43 1.57 -18.01 -5.97
CA LEU A 43 2.89 -17.44 -5.68
C LEU A 43 3.22 -16.30 -6.64
N LEU A 44 2.90 -16.47 -7.92
CA LEU A 44 3.12 -15.45 -8.93
C LEU A 44 2.24 -14.23 -8.70
N GLY A 45 0.95 -14.42 -8.40
CA GLY A 45 0.03 -13.32 -8.08
C GLY A 45 0.42 -12.57 -6.82
N ALA A 46 0.67 -13.29 -5.72
CA ALA A 46 1.10 -12.71 -4.45
C ALA A 46 2.46 -12.01 -4.60
N GLY A 47 3.41 -12.62 -5.32
CA GLY A 47 4.72 -12.07 -5.59
C GLY A 47 4.65 -10.77 -6.40
N LEU A 48 3.84 -10.72 -7.45
CA LEU A 48 3.63 -9.49 -8.23
C LEU A 48 3.05 -8.36 -7.37
N CYS A 49 2.08 -8.65 -6.50
CA CYS A 49 1.53 -7.64 -5.58
C CYS A 49 2.59 -7.09 -4.61
N ILE A 50 3.47 -7.95 -4.09
CA ILE A 50 4.59 -7.51 -3.23
C ILE A 50 5.56 -6.63 -4.02
N ILE A 51 5.96 -7.05 -5.22
CA ILE A 51 6.85 -6.28 -6.09
C ILE A 51 6.22 -4.92 -6.40
N LEU A 52 4.93 -4.87 -6.73
CA LEU A 52 4.22 -3.62 -6.97
C LEU A 52 4.17 -2.75 -5.73
N SER A 53 3.87 -3.30 -4.56
CA SER A 53 3.84 -2.53 -3.30
C SER A 53 5.21 -1.92 -2.98
N VAL A 54 6.28 -2.70 -3.08
CA VAL A 54 7.65 -2.23 -2.85
C VAL A 54 8.07 -1.22 -3.93
N GLY A 55 7.71 -1.47 -5.19
CA GLY A 55 7.98 -0.57 -6.31
C GLY A 55 7.31 0.78 -6.14
N LEU A 56 6.01 0.79 -5.77
CA LEU A 56 5.26 2.01 -5.48
C LEU A 56 5.86 2.78 -4.31
N PHE A 57 6.24 2.07 -3.24
CA PHE A 57 6.94 2.67 -2.11
C PHE A 57 8.26 3.29 -2.54
N ALA A 58 9.10 2.55 -3.27
CA ALA A 58 10.40 3.02 -3.76
C ALA A 58 10.27 4.24 -4.68
N LEU A 59 9.30 4.24 -5.61
CA LEU A 59 9.02 5.39 -6.48
C LEU A 59 8.61 6.61 -5.67
N ALA A 60 7.77 6.46 -4.64
CA ALA A 60 7.40 7.58 -3.78
C ALA A 60 8.62 8.19 -3.07
N PHE A 61 9.55 7.37 -2.56
CA PHE A 61 10.82 7.89 -1.99
C PHE A 61 11.69 8.58 -3.02
N PHE A 62 11.79 8.03 -4.23
CA PHE A 62 12.59 8.61 -5.30
C PHE A 62 12.01 9.95 -5.78
N SER A 63 10.68 10.03 -5.96
CA SER A 63 9.97 11.26 -6.31
C SER A 63 10.22 12.37 -5.29
N ASN A 64 10.05 12.04 -4.01
CA ASN A 64 10.26 12.98 -2.91
C ASN A 64 11.71 13.49 -2.83
N ARG A 65 12.70 12.65 -3.18
CA ARG A 65 14.11 13.07 -3.22
C ARG A 65 14.46 13.90 -4.45
N ALA A 66 13.75 13.71 -5.55
CA ALA A 66 14.01 14.38 -6.82
C ALA A 66 13.33 15.76 -6.93
N GLY A 67 12.51 16.16 -5.95
CA GLY A 67 11.79 17.44 -5.96
C GLY A 67 10.64 17.49 -6.99
N TYR A 68 10.28 16.35 -7.60
CA TYR A 68 9.19 16.28 -8.59
C TYR A 68 7.80 16.45 -7.98
N ASP A 69 7.66 16.25 -6.66
CA ASP A 69 6.38 16.39 -5.93
C ASP A 69 6.15 17.82 -5.40
N GLU A 70 7.14 18.72 -5.55
CA GLU A 70 6.92 20.16 -5.34
C GLU A 70 6.31 20.77 -6.61
N ILE A 71 4.97 20.75 -6.69
CA ILE A 71 4.27 21.51 -7.71
C ILE A 71 4.39 23.01 -7.38
N SER A 72 4.91 23.82 -8.31
CA SER A 72 4.96 25.27 -8.13
C SER A 72 3.54 25.81 -7.99
N ASP A 73 3.19 26.30 -6.80
CA ASP A 73 1.87 26.86 -6.54
C ASP A 73 1.58 28.01 -7.53
N PRO A 74 0.55 27.89 -8.40
CA PRO A 74 0.23 28.93 -9.38
C PRO A 74 -0.18 30.26 -8.74
N SER A 75 -0.59 30.31 -7.46
CA SER A 75 -0.87 31.59 -6.79
C SER A 75 0.39 32.40 -6.48
N THR A 76 1.55 31.76 -6.33
CA THR A 76 2.84 32.47 -6.16
C THR A 76 3.22 33.23 -7.43
N GLN A 77 2.85 32.72 -8.61
CA GLN A 77 3.11 33.38 -9.88
C GLN A 77 2.21 34.60 -10.12
N SER A 78 0.97 34.61 -9.62
CA SER A 78 0.11 35.81 -9.75
C SER A 78 0.59 36.97 -8.89
N ASP A 79 1.14 36.70 -7.71
CA ASP A 79 1.59 37.74 -6.78
C ASP A 79 2.89 38.40 -7.27
N GLU A 80 3.84 37.62 -7.79
CA GLU A 80 5.07 38.14 -8.40
C GLU A 80 4.77 38.96 -9.68
N GLN A 81 3.78 38.53 -10.48
CA GLN A 81 3.37 39.25 -11.68
C GLN A 81 2.61 40.56 -11.34
N ILE A 82 1.85 40.60 -10.25
CA ILE A 82 1.19 41.82 -9.76
C ILE A 82 2.23 42.83 -9.27
N ASP A 83 3.25 42.39 -8.53
CA ASP A 83 4.31 43.25 -8.00
C ASP A 83 5.14 43.92 -9.11
N ILE A 84 5.53 43.17 -10.14
CA ILE A 84 6.25 43.69 -11.33
C ILE A 84 5.41 44.70 -12.12
N ARG A 85 4.08 44.67 -12.00
CA ARG A 85 3.17 45.54 -12.76
C ARG A 85 2.85 46.86 -12.04
N ILE A 86 3.12 46.96 -10.73
CA ILE A 86 2.81 48.14 -9.91
C ILE A 86 4.06 48.89 -9.39
N GLY A 87 5.26 48.35 -9.60
CA GLY A 87 6.55 49.04 -9.39
C GLY A 87 7.05 49.80 -10.61
#